data_AF-A0A937KJC5-F1
#
_entry.id   AF-A0A937KJC5-F1
#
_cell.length_a   1.000
_cell.length_b   1.000
_cell.length_c   1.000
_cell.angle_alpha   90.00
_cell.angle_beta   90.00
_cell.angle_gamma   90.00
#
_symmetry.space_group_name_H-M   'P 1'
#
loop_
_entity.id
_entity.type
_entity.pdbx_description
1 polymer ?
#
loop_
_entity_poly.entity_id
_entity_poly.type
_entity_poly.pdbx_seq_one_letter_code
_entity_poly.pdbx_strand_id
1 'polypeptide(L)'
;VALALVYFGARVVPWAYQTTAMLVFAYAVLFLPQAVGAIRASLLQVTPSVEEVSLLLGADRRTTFRRVLLPLLRPGLGAGAGLVFLTTMKELPATLLLSPTGFSTLATRVWNATSEGFLGRSAGPALALVLLSSVPMAVMLARNELRTSRPVAPNGDHSAAKAGDADPSQLSLTR
;
A
#
# COMPACT_ATOMS: atom_id res chain seq x y z
N VAL A 1 -15.78 11.68 -10.45
CA VAL A 1 -14.40 11.68 -10.99
C VAL A 1 -14.32 11.02 -12.37
N ALA A 2 -14.70 9.75 -12.53
CA ALA A 2 -14.63 9.07 -13.83
C ALA A 2 -15.35 9.81 -14.97
N LEU A 3 -16.61 10.22 -14.78
CA LEU A 3 -17.37 10.99 -15.77
C LEU A 3 -16.69 12.32 -16.14
N ALA A 4 -16.04 12.98 -15.18
CA ALA A 4 -15.32 14.23 -15.40
C ALA A 4 -14.06 14.01 -16.26
N LEU A 5 -13.35 12.89 -16.06
CA LEU A 5 -12.20 12.51 -16.89
C LEU A 5 -12.62 12.16 -18.32
N VAL A 6 -13.76 11.49 -18.49
CA VAL A 6 -14.35 11.22 -19.80
C VAL A 6 -14.71 12.53 -20.50
N TYR A 7 -15.42 13.42 -19.82
CA TYR A 7 -15.79 14.73 -20.35
C TYR A 7 -14.53 15.53 -20.75
N PHE A 8 -13.52 15.57 -19.88
CA PHE A 8 -12.27 16.25 -20.15
C PHE A 8 -11.53 15.68 -21.38
N GLY A 9 -11.37 14.35 -21.45
CA GLY A 9 -10.73 13.69 -22.59
C GLY A 9 -11.48 13.94 -23.89
N ALA A 10 -12.81 13.77 -23.89
CA ALA A 10 -13.62 13.92 -25.08
C ALA A 10 -13.74 15.39 -25.54
N ARG A 11 -13.78 16.36 -24.61
CA ARG A 11 -14.09 17.76 -24.93
C ARG A 11 -12.87 18.68 -24.96
N VAL A 12 -11.89 18.46 -24.08
CA VAL A 12 -10.73 19.36 -23.92
C VAL A 12 -9.51 18.83 -24.65
N VAL A 13 -9.31 17.51 -24.69
CA VAL A 13 -8.14 16.88 -25.34
C VAL A 13 -8.56 15.76 -26.31
N PRO A 14 -9.31 16.07 -27.39
CA PRO A 14 -9.93 15.04 -28.25
C PRO A 14 -8.91 14.12 -28.92
N TRP A 15 -7.71 14.62 -29.22
CA TRP A 15 -6.63 13.83 -29.83
C TRP A 15 -6.05 12.76 -28.89
N ALA A 16 -6.23 12.91 -27.57
CA ALA A 16 -5.80 11.93 -26.58
C ALA A 16 -6.94 10.99 -26.14
N TYR A 17 -8.18 11.28 -26.51
CA TYR A 17 -9.33 10.45 -26.17
C TYR A 17 -9.17 9.03 -26.74
N GLN A 18 -9.59 8.01 -25.98
CA GLN A 18 -9.45 6.60 -26.36
C GLN A 18 -8.01 6.14 -26.66
N THR A 19 -7.00 6.75 -26.03
CA THR A 19 -5.62 6.27 -26.07
C THR A 19 -5.26 5.54 -24.78
N THR A 20 -4.30 4.60 -24.85
CA THR A 20 -3.77 3.93 -23.66
C THR A 20 -3.16 4.93 -22.67
N ALA A 21 -2.55 6.01 -23.16
CA ALA A 21 -1.99 7.07 -22.32
C ALA A 21 -3.08 7.77 -21.50
N MET A 22 -4.21 8.13 -22.12
CA MET A 22 -5.35 8.73 -21.43
C MET A 22 -5.97 7.76 -20.42
N LEU A 23 -6.06 6.47 -20.74
CA LEU A 23 -6.55 5.45 -19.81
C LEU A 23 -5.65 5.33 -18.57
N VAL A 24 -4.32 5.29 -18.76
CA VAL A 24 -3.34 5.26 -17.66
C VAL A 24 -3.43 6.53 -16.81
N PHE A 25 -3.56 7.70 -17.45
CA PHE A 25 -3.77 8.96 -16.74
C PHE A 25 -5.06 8.95 -15.92
N ALA A 26 -6.15 8.43 -16.49
CA ALA A 26 -7.42 8.32 -15.80
C ALA A 26 -7.31 7.44 -14.55
N TYR A 27 -6.63 6.28 -14.66
CA TYR A 27 -6.35 5.43 -13.49
C TYR A 27 -5.48 6.12 -12.45
N ALA A 28 -4.43 6.84 -12.87
CA ALA A 28 -3.59 7.59 -11.94
C ALA A 28 -4.44 8.57 -11.13
N VAL A 29 -5.31 9.35 -11.76
CA VAL A 29 -6.19 10.30 -11.07
C VAL A 29 -7.23 9.58 -10.20
N LEU A 30 -7.83 8.49 -10.69
CA LEU A 30 -8.89 7.76 -9.98
C LEU A 30 -8.36 7.12 -8.68
N PHE A 31 -7.14 6.56 -8.73
CA PHE A 31 -6.56 5.79 -7.64
C PHE A 31 -5.53 6.56 -6.81
N LEU A 32 -5.21 7.82 -7.18
CA LEU A 32 -4.31 8.68 -6.41
C LEU A 32 -4.76 8.83 -4.93
N PRO A 33 -6.04 9.11 -4.61
CA PRO A 33 -6.45 9.27 -3.21
C PRO A 33 -6.22 7.99 -2.39
N GLN A 34 -6.44 6.83 -3.01
CA GLN A 34 -6.19 5.53 -2.39
C GLN A 34 -4.70 5.30 -2.13
N ALA A 35 -3.84 5.62 -3.10
CA ALA A 35 -2.39 5.54 -2.94
C ALA A 35 -1.90 6.44 -1.80
N VAL A 36 -2.34 7.70 -1.79
CA VAL A 36 -2.00 8.68 -0.75
C VAL A 36 -2.49 8.23 0.62
N GLY A 37 -3.69 7.68 0.72
CA GLY A 37 -4.23 7.13 1.96
C GLY A 37 -3.33 6.03 2.56
N ALA A 38 -2.87 5.09 1.73
CA ALA A 38 -1.97 4.02 2.16
C ALA A 38 -0.59 4.54 2.60
N ILE A 39 -0.04 5.50 1.88
CA ILE A 39 1.23 6.15 2.24
C ILE A 39 1.09 6.90 3.56
N ARG A 40 0.01 7.67 3.73
CA ARG A 40 -0.28 8.42 4.96
C ARG A 40 -0.45 7.49 6.17
N ALA A 41 -1.14 6.36 6.02
CA ALA A 41 -1.27 5.37 7.07
C ALA A 41 0.10 4.83 7.55
N SER A 42 1.04 4.64 6.63
CA SER A 42 2.42 4.25 6.98
C SER A 42 3.21 5.38 7.64
N LEU A 43 3.00 6.64 7.22
CA LEU A 43 3.65 7.80 7.83
C LEU A 43 3.21 8.02 9.28
N LEU A 44 1.93 7.79 9.59
CA LEU A 44 1.42 7.90 10.95
C LEU A 44 2.05 6.89 11.92
N GLN A 45 2.70 5.83 11.41
CA GLN A 45 3.47 4.88 12.22
C GLN A 45 4.91 5.34 12.50
N VAL A 46 5.39 6.41 11.85
CA VAL A 46 6.75 6.92 11.97
C VAL A 46 6.75 8.18 12.84
N THR A 47 7.59 8.22 13.88
CA THR A 47 7.69 9.40 14.76
C THR A 47 8.23 10.61 13.98
N PRO A 48 7.60 11.80 14.06
CA PRO A 48 7.99 13.00 13.32
C PRO A 48 9.44 13.48 13.54
N SER A 49 10.06 13.11 14.66
CA SER A 49 11.38 13.61 15.08
C SER A 49 12.55 13.15 14.21
N VAL A 50 12.38 12.11 13.38
CA VAL A 50 13.49 11.51 12.61
C VAL A 50 13.96 12.41 11.45
N GLU A 51 13.06 13.21 10.87
CA GLU A 51 13.40 14.16 9.80
C GLU A 51 14.20 15.35 10.34
N GLU A 52 13.74 15.95 11.44
CA GLU A 52 14.38 17.10 12.08
C GLU A 52 15.80 16.78 12.55
N VAL A 53 16.01 15.61 13.15
CA VAL A 53 17.33 15.14 13.58
C VAL A 53 18.31 15.04 12.40
N SER A 54 17.85 14.57 11.24
CA SER A 54 18.70 14.49 10.05
C SER A 54 19.14 15.86 9.54
N LEU A 55 18.26 16.86 9.59
CA LEU A 55 18.58 18.23 9.17
C LEU A 55 19.54 18.91 10.17
N LEU A 56 19.34 18.68 11.47
CA LEU A 56 20.20 19.20 12.53
C LEU A 56 21.63 18.63 12.46
N LEU A 57 21.80 17.40 11.98
CA LEU A 57 23.10 16.77 11.73
C LEU A 57 23.80 17.27 10.45
N GLY A 58 23.27 18.32 9.80
CA GLY A 58 23.88 18.96 8.64
C GLY A 58 23.57 18.29 7.29
N ALA A 59 22.63 17.34 7.24
CA ALA A 59 22.18 16.80 5.97
C ALA A 59 21.26 17.79 5.23
N ASP A 60 21.37 17.84 3.91
CA ASP A 60 20.46 18.64 3.08
C ASP A 60 19.14 17.89 2.83
N ARG A 61 18.10 18.65 2.44
CA ARG A 61 16.73 18.12 2.25
C ARG A 61 16.65 16.96 1.24
N ARG A 62 17.47 16.93 0.19
CA ARG A 62 17.49 15.79 -0.76
C ARG A 62 18.10 14.55 -0.11
N THR A 63 19.16 14.71 0.68
CA THR A 63 19.79 13.60 1.41
C THR A 63 18.84 13.05 2.47
N THR A 64 18.20 13.90 3.27
CA THR A 64 17.19 13.49 4.26
C THR A 64 16.04 12.73 3.58
N PHE A 65 15.51 13.26 2.48
CA PHE A 65 14.45 12.57 1.74
C PHE A 65 14.89 11.17 1.26
N ARG A 66 16.03 11.05 0.58
CA ARG A 66 16.45 9.79 -0.04
C ARG A 66 16.94 8.75 0.97
N ARG A 67 17.65 9.17 2.03
CA ARG A 67 18.29 8.27 3.00
C ARG A 67 17.44 7.98 4.23
N VAL A 68 16.54 8.88 4.60
CA VAL A 68 15.72 8.77 5.81
C VAL A 68 14.26 8.54 5.44
N LEU A 69 13.64 9.51 4.75
CA LEU A 69 12.20 9.50 4.51
C LEU A 69 11.78 8.38 3.53
N LEU A 70 12.48 8.21 2.42
CA LEU A 70 12.14 7.24 1.39
C LEU A 70 12.16 5.79 1.92
N PRO A 71 13.20 5.32 2.66
CA PRO A 71 13.18 4.00 3.30
C PRO A 71 12.05 3.81 4.30
N LEU A 72 11.72 4.84 5.09
CA LEU A 72 10.60 4.81 6.04
C LEU A 72 9.24 4.72 5.34
N LEU A 73 9.14 5.32 4.15
CA LEU A 73 7.95 5.29 3.29
C LEU A 73 7.79 4.01 2.47
N ARG A 74 8.87 3.24 2.23
CA ARG A 74 8.84 1.98 1.44
C ARG A 74 7.69 1.03 1.78
N PRO A 75 7.38 0.73 3.06
CA PRO A 75 6.26 -0.15 3.37
C PRO A 75 4.90 0.44 2.99
N GLY A 76 4.69 1.74 3.21
CA GLY A 76 3.48 2.45 2.77
C GLY A 76 3.36 2.50 1.26
N LEU A 77 4.46 2.73 0.54
CA LEU A 77 4.51 2.67 -0.92
C LEU A 77 4.17 1.28 -1.44
N GLY A 78 4.69 0.22 -0.82
CA GLY A 78 4.36 -1.16 -1.16
C GLY A 78 2.89 -1.49 -0.94
N ALA A 79 2.33 -1.07 0.20
CA ALA A 79 0.91 -1.25 0.51
C ALA A 79 0.02 -0.47 -0.46
N GLY A 80 0.36 0.80 -0.74
CA GLY A 80 -0.35 1.63 -1.71
C GLY A 80 -0.31 1.05 -3.12
N ALA A 81 0.86 0.61 -3.58
CA ALA A 81 1.01 -0.03 -4.88
C ALA A 81 0.18 -1.32 -4.99
N GLY A 82 0.20 -2.18 -3.96
CA GLY A 82 -0.60 -3.41 -3.93
C GLY A 82 -2.11 -3.13 -3.96
N LEU A 83 -2.57 -2.15 -3.18
CA LEU A 83 -3.98 -1.74 -3.17
C LEU A 83 -4.40 -1.15 -4.52
N VAL A 84 -3.65 -0.21 -5.08
CA VAL A 84 -3.93 0.41 -6.38
C VAL A 84 -3.94 -0.64 -7.49
N PHE A 85 -3.00 -1.57 -7.48
CA PHE A 85 -2.97 -2.68 -8.43
C PHE A 85 -4.26 -3.51 -8.34
N LEU A 86 -4.63 -3.94 -7.13
CA LEU A 86 -5.84 -4.74 -6.90
C LEU A 86 -7.11 -4.02 -7.36
N THR A 87 -7.22 -2.71 -7.13
CA THR A 87 -8.39 -1.93 -7.54
C THR A 87 -8.42 -1.64 -9.03
N THR A 88 -7.27 -1.38 -9.65
CA THR A 88 -7.17 -1.14 -11.10
C THR A 88 -7.50 -2.41 -11.88
N MET A 89 -7.11 -3.57 -11.36
CA MET A 89 -7.29 -4.85 -12.03
C MET A 89 -8.76 -5.25 -12.24
N LYS A 90 -9.65 -4.79 -11.35
CA LYS A 90 -11.12 -4.99 -11.43
C LYS A 90 -11.85 -3.74 -11.93
N GLU A 91 -11.12 -2.71 -12.35
CA GLU A 91 -11.71 -1.49 -12.87
C GLU A 91 -12.41 -1.80 -14.20
N LEU A 92 -13.63 -1.28 -14.33
CA LEU A 92 -14.45 -1.47 -15.52
C LEU A 92 -15.03 -0.17 -16.07
N PRO A 93 -15.62 0.75 -15.27
CA PRO A 93 -16.28 1.92 -15.82
C PRO A 93 -15.37 2.85 -16.63
N ALA A 94 -14.19 3.20 -16.12
CA ALA A 94 -13.22 4.03 -16.82
C ALA A 94 -12.62 3.28 -18.02
N THR A 95 -12.37 1.97 -17.90
CA THR A 95 -11.95 1.12 -19.03
C THR A 95 -12.96 1.20 -20.17
N LEU A 96 -14.24 0.98 -19.91
CA LEU A 96 -15.28 0.97 -20.95
C LEU A 96 -15.44 2.32 -21.63
N LEU A 97 -15.21 3.43 -20.91
CA LEU A 97 -15.43 4.78 -21.43
C LEU A 97 -14.20 5.42 -22.08
N LEU A 98 -12.98 5.01 -21.68
CA LEU A 98 -11.73 5.64 -22.14
C LEU A 98 -10.77 4.68 -22.84
N SER A 99 -11.04 3.38 -22.89
CA SER A 99 -10.13 2.45 -23.59
C SER A 99 -10.15 2.65 -25.10
N PRO A 100 -9.02 2.38 -25.78
CA PRO A 100 -8.97 2.34 -27.25
C PRO A 100 -9.95 1.32 -27.83
N THR A 101 -10.46 1.61 -29.03
CA THR A 101 -11.32 0.67 -29.75
C THR A 101 -10.60 -0.67 -29.97
N GLY A 102 -11.25 -1.77 -29.61
CA GLY A 102 -10.67 -3.12 -29.69
C GLY A 102 -9.76 -3.49 -28.53
N PHE A 103 -9.54 -2.61 -27.55
CA PHE A 103 -8.79 -2.94 -26.34
C PHE A 103 -9.64 -3.78 -25.39
N SER A 104 -9.18 -5.00 -25.08
CA SER A 104 -9.85 -5.90 -24.16
C SER A 104 -8.98 -6.18 -22.95
N THR A 105 -9.51 -5.97 -21.74
CA THR A 105 -8.91 -6.42 -20.48
C THR A 105 -9.59 -7.70 -20.01
N LEU A 106 -9.01 -8.36 -19.01
CA LEU A 106 -9.67 -9.50 -18.37
C LEU A 106 -11.04 -9.10 -17.80
N ALA A 107 -11.14 -7.92 -17.17
CA ALA A 107 -12.39 -7.40 -16.61
C ALA A 107 -13.44 -7.15 -17.71
N THR A 108 -13.06 -6.53 -18.82
CA THR A 108 -14.02 -6.30 -19.93
C THR A 108 -14.43 -7.60 -20.61
N ARG A 109 -13.55 -8.61 -20.69
CA ARG A 109 -13.90 -9.93 -21.22
C ARG A 109 -14.90 -10.66 -20.33
N VAL A 110 -14.72 -10.62 -19.00
CA VAL A 110 -15.71 -11.18 -18.07
C VAL A 110 -17.05 -10.48 -18.23
N TRP A 111 -17.04 -9.15 -18.28
CA TRP A 111 -18.23 -8.33 -18.46
C TRP A 111 -18.96 -8.66 -19.77
N ASN A 112 -18.28 -8.56 -20.92
CA ASN A 112 -18.89 -8.83 -22.22
C ASN A 112 -19.48 -10.25 -22.30
N ALA A 113 -18.72 -11.27 -21.88
CA ALA A 113 -19.21 -12.64 -21.90
C ALA A 113 -20.41 -12.87 -20.97
N THR A 114 -20.46 -12.18 -19.83
CA THR A 114 -21.60 -12.24 -18.91
C THR A 114 -22.82 -11.49 -19.48
N SER A 115 -22.60 -10.31 -20.06
CA SER A 115 -23.65 -9.51 -20.71
C SER A 115 -24.28 -10.21 -21.91
N GLU A 116 -23.50 -11.02 -22.63
CA GLU A 116 -23.97 -11.86 -23.74
C GLU A 116 -24.61 -13.19 -23.30
N GLY A 117 -24.62 -13.49 -21.99
CA GLY A 117 -25.17 -14.74 -21.44
C GLY A 117 -24.24 -15.96 -21.52
N PHE A 118 -23.01 -15.80 -22.03
CA PHE A 118 -22.01 -16.87 -22.17
C PHE A 118 -21.13 -17.04 -20.92
N LEU A 119 -21.72 -17.55 -19.84
CA LEU A 119 -21.00 -17.80 -18.57
C LEU A 119 -19.81 -18.75 -18.72
N GLY A 120 -19.89 -19.74 -19.61
CA GLY A 120 -18.77 -20.65 -19.88
C GLY A 120 -17.52 -19.93 -20.41
N ARG A 121 -17.70 -18.84 -21.15
CA ARG A 121 -16.61 -18.04 -21.74
C ARG A 121 -16.02 -17.02 -20.75
N SER A 122 -16.77 -16.61 -19.72
CA SER A 122 -16.30 -15.69 -18.69
C SER A 122 -15.44 -16.38 -17.61
N ALA A 123 -15.58 -17.70 -17.44
CA ALA A 123 -14.88 -18.47 -16.41
C ALA A 123 -13.35 -18.33 -16.47
N GLY A 124 -12.73 -18.50 -17.65
CA GLY A 124 -11.27 -18.40 -17.79
C GLY A 124 -10.71 -17.03 -17.39
N PRO A 125 -11.20 -15.92 -17.99
CA PRO A 125 -10.80 -14.57 -17.60
C PRO A 125 -11.09 -14.24 -16.12
N ALA A 126 -12.20 -14.73 -15.56
CA ALA A 126 -12.54 -14.53 -14.16
C ALA A 126 -11.56 -15.24 -13.22
N LEU A 127 -11.19 -16.49 -13.52
CA LEU A 127 -10.19 -17.24 -12.75
C LEU A 127 -8.82 -16.56 -12.82
N ALA A 128 -8.41 -16.09 -13.99
CA ALA A 128 -7.17 -15.32 -14.13
C ALA A 128 -7.19 -14.04 -13.28
N LEU A 129 -8.34 -13.35 -13.20
CA LEU A 129 -8.49 -12.19 -12.32
C LEU A 129 -8.33 -12.54 -10.84
N VAL A 130 -8.91 -13.65 -10.39
CA VAL A 130 -8.80 -14.08 -9.00
C VAL A 130 -7.36 -14.46 -8.66
N LEU A 131 -6.71 -15.26 -9.52
CA LEU A 131 -5.34 -15.73 -9.31
C LEU A 131 -4.32 -14.58 -9.33
N LEU A 132 -4.45 -13.63 -10.26
CA LEU A 132 -3.51 -12.53 -10.34
C LEU A 132 -3.75 -11.48 -9.22
N SER A 133 -5.00 -11.35 -8.74
CA SER A 133 -5.34 -10.50 -7.59
C SER A 133 -4.87 -11.07 -6.25
N SER A 134 -4.72 -12.39 -6.14
CA SER A 134 -4.28 -13.03 -4.90
C SER A 134 -2.80 -12.79 -4.61
N VAL A 135 -1.97 -12.59 -5.63
CA VAL A 135 -0.53 -12.33 -5.51
C VAL A 135 -0.20 -11.11 -4.63
N PRO A 136 -0.67 -9.88 -4.94
CA PRO A 136 -0.38 -8.71 -4.10
C PRO A 136 -0.95 -8.86 -2.69
N MET A 137 -2.11 -9.50 -2.55
CA MET A 137 -2.72 -9.78 -1.25
C MET A 137 -1.82 -10.70 -0.41
N ALA A 138 -1.39 -11.83 -0.97
CA ALA A 138 -0.49 -12.77 -0.33
C ALA A 138 0.84 -12.11 0.09
N VAL A 139 1.41 -11.27 -0.78
CA VAL A 139 2.64 -10.51 -0.47
C VAL A 139 2.42 -9.54 0.70
N MET A 140 1.26 -8.87 0.78
CA MET A 140 0.95 -7.97 1.90
C MET A 140 0.75 -8.72 3.21
N LEU A 141 0.05 -9.85 3.19
CA LEU A 141 -0.13 -10.72 4.36
C LEU A 141 1.22 -11.25 4.88
N ALA A 142 2.04 -11.82 3.99
CA ALA A 142 3.36 -12.35 4.38
C ALA A 142 4.28 -11.28 5.00
N ARG A 143 4.22 -10.04 4.50
CA ARG A 143 4.98 -8.92 5.08
C ARG A 143 4.47 -8.49 6.46
N ASN A 144 3.18 -8.68 6.74
CA ASN A 144 2.60 -8.34 8.03
C ASN A 144 3.03 -9.32 9.13
N GLU A 145 3.01 -10.62 8.82
CA GLU A 145 3.40 -11.69 9.76
C GLU A 145 4.87 -11.54 10.23
N LEU A 146 5.77 -11.18 9.33
CA LEU A 146 7.19 -10.95 9.64
C LEU A 146 7.42 -9.78 10.63
N ARG A 147 6.49 -8.82 10.70
CA ARG A 147 6.59 -7.67 11.62
C ARG A 147 6.14 -8.04 13.04
N THR A 148 5.13 -8.88 13.15
CA THR A 148 4.55 -9.31 14.43
C THR A 148 5.38 -10.40 15.12
N SER A 149 6.15 -11.17 14.37
CA SER A 149 6.95 -12.30 14.90
C SER A 149 8.32 -11.92 15.47
N ARG A 150 8.67 -10.62 15.60
CA ARG A 150 9.90 -10.23 16.30
C ARG A 150 9.74 -10.54 17.80
N PRO A 151 10.48 -11.52 18.36
CA PRO A 151 10.38 -11.82 19.78
C PRO A 151 10.85 -10.60 20.56
N VAL A 152 9.97 -10.06 21.42
CA VAL A 152 10.41 -9.15 22.47
C VAL A 152 11.33 -9.97 23.35
N ALA A 153 12.64 -9.70 23.30
CA ALA A 153 13.59 -10.36 24.17
C ALA A 153 13.15 -10.11 25.63
N PRO A 154 13.00 -11.16 26.46
CA PRO A 154 12.65 -10.98 27.86
C PRO A 154 13.74 -10.11 28.52
N ASN A 155 13.33 -8.94 29.01
CA ASN A 155 14.20 -7.98 29.68
C ASN A 155 14.79 -8.67 30.92
N GLY A 156 16.06 -9.00 30.86
CA GLY A 156 16.64 -10.10 31.64
C GLY A 156 17.38 -9.69 32.88
N ASP A 157 17.03 -8.63 33.62
CA ASP A 157 17.96 -8.13 34.66
C ASP A 157 17.43 -6.96 35.52
N HIS A 158 16.32 -7.11 36.24
CA HIS A 158 16.05 -6.21 37.39
C HIS A 158 15.62 -6.94 38.68
N SER A 159 15.32 -8.25 38.62
CA SER A 159 14.89 -9.00 39.81
C SER A 159 16.01 -9.77 40.53
N ALA A 160 17.15 -10.02 39.88
CA ALA A 160 18.26 -10.77 40.48
C ALA A 160 19.23 -9.90 41.31
N ALA A 161 19.24 -8.57 41.09
CA ALA A 161 20.14 -7.66 41.80
C ALA A 161 19.65 -7.25 43.20
N LYS A 162 18.42 -7.60 43.61
CA LYS A 162 17.85 -7.18 44.89
C LYS A 162 17.91 -8.23 46.00
N ALA A 163 18.52 -9.39 45.76
CA ALA A 163 18.64 -10.47 46.75
C ALA A 163 19.97 -10.44 47.54
N GLY A 164 20.90 -9.54 47.21
CA GLY A 164 22.23 -9.46 47.82
C GLY A 164 22.42 -8.37 48.89
N ASP A 165 21.41 -7.54 49.15
CA ASP A 165 21.51 -6.35 50.02
C ASP A 165 20.74 -6.50 51.35
N ALA A 166 20.63 -7.73 51.85
CA ALA A 166 20.10 -7.99 53.19
C ALA A 166 21.18 -7.67 54.22
N ASP A 167 21.14 -6.44 54.73
CA ASP A 167 21.98 -5.91 55.80
C ASP A 167 21.91 -6.80 57.08
N PRO A 168 23.02 -7.39 57.55
CA PRO A 168 23.06 -8.19 58.77
C PRO A 168 22.80 -7.39 60.05
N SER A 169 22.73 -6.06 60.00
CA SER A 169 22.41 -5.21 61.15
C SER A 169 20.93 -5.27 61.59
N GLN A 170 20.04 -5.82 60.76
CA GLN A 170 18.60 -5.94 61.04
C GLN A 170 18.21 -7.13 61.94
N LEU A 171 19.16 -8.00 62.33
CA LEU A 171 18.89 -9.20 63.12
C LEU A 171 19.05 -9.04 64.65
N SER A 172 19.42 -7.86 65.16
CA SER A 172 19.69 -7.64 66.60
C SER A 172 18.59 -6.93 67.40
N LEU A 173 17.42 -6.65 66.82
CA LEU A 173 16.34 -5.90 67.49
C LEU A 173 15.07 -6.73 67.79
N THR A 174 15.17 -8.06 67.75
CA THR A 174 14.04 -8.93 68.14
C THR A 174 14.50 -9.95 69.19
N ARG A 175 14.68 -9.48 70.42
CA ARG A 175 14.67 -10.30 71.63
C ARG A 175 13.90 -9.58 72.73
#